data_AF-A6HU69-F1
#
_entry.id   AF-A6HU69-F1
#
_cell.length_a   1.000
_cell.length_b   1.000
_cell.length_c   1.000
_cell.angle_alpha   90.00
_cell.angle_beta   90.00
_cell.angle_gamma   90.00
#
_symmetry.space_group_name_H-M   'P 1'
#
loop_
_entity.id
_entity.type
_entity.pdbx_description
1 polymer ?
#
loop_
_entity_poly.entity_id
_entity_poly.type
_entity_poly.pdbx_seq_one_letter_code
_entity_poly.pdbx_strand_id
1 'polypeptide(L)' 'MVKKLAKKYDAFLASKSFIKQIPLILGLGLNKADKFPSLLTYNENMVATIDEMRSTVKF' A
#
# COMPACT_ATOMS: atom_id res chain seq x y z
N MET A 1 -6.23 -12.86 -7.91
CA MET A 1 -4.81 -12.41 -7.85
C MET A 1 -4.56 -11.46 -6.67
N VAL A 2 -5.39 -10.43 -6.48
CA VAL A 2 -5.28 -9.47 -5.37
C VAL A 2 -5.22 -10.13 -3.98
N LYS A 3 -6.06 -11.14 -3.72
CA LYS A 3 -6.02 -11.92 -2.46
C LYS A 3 -4.68 -12.63 -2.20
N LYS A 4 -3.98 -13.08 -3.24
CA LYS A 4 -2.65 -13.71 -3.10
C LYS A 4 -1.59 -12.65 -2.73
N LEU A 5 -1.68 -11.46 -3.33
CA LEU A 5 -0.80 -10.34 -3.03
C LEU A 5 -1.03 -9.82 -1.61
N ALA A 6 -2.28 -9.68 -1.18
CA ALA A 6 -2.63 -9.27 0.18
C ALA A 6 -2.18 -10.27 1.25
N LYS A 7 -2.05 -11.56 0.91
CA LYS A 7 -1.46 -12.57 1.80
C LYS A 7 0.06 -12.58 1.80
N LYS A 8 0.69 -12.19 0.69
CA LYS A 8 2.16 -12.24 0.52
C LYS A 8 2.87 -10.99 1.04
N TYR A 9 2.20 -9.85 0.99
CA TYR A 9 2.76 -8.57 1.40
C TYR A 9 1.92 -7.95 2.51
N ASP A 10 2.58 -7.33 3.48
CA ASP A 10 1.93 -6.70 4.63
C ASP A 10 1.61 -5.22 4.41
N ALA A 11 2.35 -4.58 3.51
CA ALA A 11 2.22 -3.16 3.23
C ALA A 11 2.29 -2.89 1.72
N PHE A 12 1.55 -1.90 1.25
CA PHE A 12 1.57 -1.45 -0.14
C PHE A 12 1.88 0.04 -0.20
N LEU A 13 2.63 0.48 -1.21
CA LEU A 13 2.89 1.90 -1.47
C LEU A 13 2.26 2.27 -2.80
N ALA A 14 1.65 3.45 -2.85
CA ALA A 14 1.05 3.98 -4.07
C ALA A 14 1.37 5.46 -4.23
N SER A 15 1.70 5.89 -5.44
CA SER A 15 1.89 7.30 -5.72
C SER A 15 0.56 8.05 -5.75
N LYS A 16 0.64 9.37 -5.56
CA LYS A 16 -0.53 10.26 -5.47
C LYS A 16 -1.50 10.18 -6.67
N SER A 17 -1.01 9.87 -7.86
CA SER A 17 -1.83 9.71 -9.06
C SER A 17 -2.67 8.43 -9.02
N PHE A 18 -2.14 7.35 -8.45
CA PHE A 18 -2.79 6.03 -8.43
C PHE A 18 -3.60 5.78 -7.16
N ILE A 19 -3.28 6.42 -6.02
CA ILE A 19 -3.97 6.18 -4.75
C ILE A 19 -5.49 6.47 -4.80
N LYS A 20 -5.92 7.37 -5.68
CA LYS A 20 -7.34 7.70 -5.91
C LYS A 20 -8.09 6.61 -6.69
N GLN A 21 -7.39 5.85 -7.53
CA GLN A 21 -7.98 4.80 -8.36
C GLN A 21 -8.02 3.43 -7.64
N ILE A 22 -7.09 3.22 -6.71
CA ILE A 22 -6.98 2.00 -5.91
C ILE A 22 -8.28 1.62 -5.17
N PRO A 23 -8.96 2.51 -4.44
CA PRO A 23 -10.20 2.13 -3.76
C PRO A 23 -11.29 1.67 -4.73
N LEU A 24 -11.33 2.18 -5.96
CA LEU A 24 -12.30 1.77 -6.97
C LEU A 24 -11.99 0.38 -7.55
N ILE A 25 -10.72 0.11 -7.87
CA ILE A 25 -10.30 -1.13 -8.56
C ILE A 25 -10.04 -2.26 -7.56
N LEU A 26 -9.45 -1.93 -6.42
CA LEU A 26 -8.94 -2.87 -5.42
C LEU A 26 -9.77 -2.85 -4.13
N GLY A 27 -10.76 -1.96 -3.98
CA GLY A 27 -11.66 -1.94 -2.82
C GLY A 27 -12.43 -3.24 -2.60
N LEU A 28 -12.74 -3.98 -3.68
CA LEU A 28 -13.38 -5.31 -3.59
C LEU A 28 -12.48 -6.39 -2.97
N GLY A 29 -11.16 -6.19 -2.91
CA GLY A 29 -10.18 -7.19 -2.50
C GLY A 29 -9.21 -6.80 -1.37
N LEU A 30 -8.72 -5.56 -1.35
CA LEU A 30 -7.76 -5.05 -0.35
C LEU A 30 -8.43 -4.47 0.89
N ASN A 31 -9.65 -3.95 0.77
CA ASN A 31 -10.38 -3.38 1.92
C ASN A 31 -10.74 -4.47 2.95
N LYS A 32 -11.01 -5.69 2.48
CA LYS A 32 -11.24 -6.88 3.34
C LYS A 32 -9.97 -7.43 4.01
N ALA A 33 -8.80 -6.93 3.63
CA ALA A 33 -7.52 -7.39 4.16
C ALA A 33 -6.84 -6.32 5.04
N ASP A 34 -7.49 -5.17 5.28
CA ASP A 34 -6.95 -4.02 6.03
C ASP A 34 -5.56 -3.53 5.56
N LYS A 35 -5.22 -3.85 4.30
CA LYS A 35 -3.92 -3.57 3.69
C LYS A 35 -4.04 -2.50 2.62
N PHE A 36 -4.51 -1.32 3.04
CA PHE A 36 -4.60 -0.16 2.17
C PHE A 36 -3.21 0.46 1.93
N PRO A 37 -2.87 0.88 0.70
CA PRO A 37 -1.56 1.44 0.43
C PRO A 37 -1.35 2.80 1.10
N SER A 38 -0.12 3.04 1.56
CA SER A 38 0.32 4.36 2.00
C SER A 38 0.64 5.25 0.80
N LEU A 39 0.43 6.55 0.97
CA LEU A 39 0.76 7.56 -0.03
C LEU A 39 2.28 7.72 -0.11
N LEU A 40 2.80 7.68 -1.33
CA LEU A 40 4.15 8.10 -1.65
C LEU A 40 4.09 9.42 -2.42
N THR A 41 4.75 10.46 -1.91
CA THR A 41 4.86 11.73 -2.64
C THR A 41 6.12 11.76 -3.52
N TYR A 42 6.08 12.57 -4.59
CA TYR A 42 7.17 12.65 -5.56
C TYR A 42 8.44 13.31 -4.99
N ASN A 43 8.32 13.99 -3.85
CA ASN A 43 9.39 14.72 -3.19
C ASN A 43 10.06 13.91 -2.06
N GLU A 44 9.53 12.71 -1.77
CA GLU A 44 10.05 11.84 -0.72
C GLU A 44 11.06 10.84 -1.30
N ASN A 45 12.13 10.59 -0.54
CA ASN A 45 13.09 9.55 -0.88
C ASN A 45 12.43 8.18 -0.69
N MET A 46 12.08 7.53 -1.81
CA MET A 46 11.46 6.19 -1.83
C MET A 46 12.16 5.18 -0.91
N VAL A 47 13.50 5.19 -0.89
CA VAL A 47 14.29 4.26 -0.09
C VAL A 47 14.05 4.45 1.41
N ALA A 48 13.98 5.70 1.87
CA ALA A 48 13.73 6.03 3.27
C ALA A 48 12.30 5.60 3.68
N THR A 49 11.31 5.90 2.83
CA THR A 49 9.91 5.52 3.10
C THR A 49 9.72 4.00 3.13
N ILE A 50 10.45 3.25 2.31
CA ILE A 50 10.42 1.78 2.32
C ILE A 50 11.03 1.23 3.61
N ASP A 51 12.13 1.80 4.08
CA ASP A 51 12.80 1.37 5.32
C ASP A 51 11.90 1.61 6.55
N GLU A 52 11.25 2.77 6.59
CA GLU A 52 10.29 3.13 7.62
C GLU A 52 9.06 2.20 7.62
N MET A 53 8.55 1.86 6.43
CA MET A 53 7.41 0.96 6.28
C MET A 53 7.74 -0.50 6.60
N ARG A 54 9.00 -0.94 6.38
CA ARG A 54 9.49 -2.24 6.84
C ARG A 54 9.62 -2.31 8.36
N SER A 55 9.94 -1.17 8.98
CA SER A 55 10.11 -1.05 10.44
C SER A 55 8.78 -0.85 11.18
N THR A 56 7.68 -0.62 10.46
CA THR A 56 6.35 -0.39 11.03
C THR A 56 5.53 -1.68 11.06
N VAL A 57 5.17 -2.15 12.25
CA VAL A 57 4.22 -3.26 12.44
C VAL A 57 2.83 -2.70 12.74
N LYS A 58 1.84 -3.03 11.91
CA LYS A 58 0.43 -2.78 12.23
C LYS A 58 -0.08 -3.94 13.11
N PHE A 59 -0.58 -3.61 14.29
CA PHE A 59 -1.19 -4.55 15.25
C PHE A 59 -2.63 -4.89 14.86
#